data_AF-A0A3M6U1A2-F1
#
_entry.id   AF-A0A3M6U1A2-F1
#
_cell.length_a   1.000
_cell.length_b   1.000
_cell.length_c   1.000
_cell.angle_alpha   90.00
_cell.angle_beta   90.00
_cell.angle_gamma   90.00
#
_symmetry.space_group_name_H-M   'P 1'
#
loop_
_entity.id
_entity.type
_entity.pdbx_description
1 polymer ?
#
loop_
_entity_poly.entity_id
_entity_poly.type
_entity_poly.pdbx_seq_one_letter_code
_entity_poly.pdbx_strand_id
1 'polypeptide(L)'
;MASGRIDESPFSSDEEQEVFAEIEKMRQARQARLEQNSVRNVDDEIVDFYDLRSQERGSDSDVELYASEEEEESDESCDEESATEESRPNTLQWSSTLRQIDIEQFSISHGPTRDLGENATAKDFFNVFIDDAYIDEIVRHTVAYARSKGDQTFTTTRAEISAYLGLNILIGIHELPQLAMYWDSEEFIRVEDFKKTIPKYCFMTLEKYLHLVDPTSEDRNDLLCKVRPLTLGEPYLDNNRHFFFDNFFTSTDLMRDLQARNTYACGTVRTNMKDHPSDLRRMKLYDKRVVSLLSSNTSPEPEIHAIRQVVRGRRKRVVPADAMKKPDVVDVYNGGMNGVDVNDQYRSYYPPGTTSRKWWKYLL
;
A
#
# COMPACT_ATOMS: atom_id res chain seq x y z
N MET A 1 -26.07 43.09 -0.32
CA MET A 1 -26.11 41.70 -0.85
C MET A 1 -24.68 41.38 -1.25
N ALA A 2 -23.95 40.40 -0.70
CA ALA A 2 -24.31 39.16 -0.04
C ALA A 2 -23.47 38.97 1.25
N SER A 3 -24.11 38.41 2.28
CA SER A 3 -23.48 37.95 3.51
C SER A 3 -23.16 36.46 3.32
N GLY A 4 -21.88 36.10 3.37
CA GLY A 4 -21.43 34.71 3.30
C GLY A 4 -21.55 34.06 4.68
N ARG A 5 -22.38 33.03 4.77
CA ARG A 5 -22.47 32.13 5.93
C ARG A 5 -21.18 31.34 6.06
N ILE A 6 -20.62 31.35 7.25
CA ILE A 6 -19.59 30.41 7.71
C ILE A 6 -20.36 29.12 8.01
N ASP A 7 -20.09 28.04 7.27
CA ASP A 7 -20.65 26.71 7.55
C ASP A 7 -20.04 26.17 8.85
N GLU A 8 -20.92 25.69 9.73
CA GLU A 8 -20.59 25.10 11.03
C GLU A 8 -20.04 23.68 10.88
N SER A 9 -19.25 23.26 11.88
CA SER A 9 -18.70 21.91 12.07
C SER A 9 -19.79 20.83 11.91
N PRO A 10 -19.52 19.69 11.26
CA PRO A 10 -20.51 18.63 11.03
C PRO A 10 -20.78 17.74 12.26
N PHE A 11 -20.24 18.08 13.43
CA PHE A 11 -20.50 17.37 14.68
C PHE A 11 -21.64 18.03 15.46
N SER A 12 -22.57 17.22 15.97
CA SER A 12 -23.47 17.67 17.03
C SER A 12 -22.63 18.04 18.25
N SER A 13 -22.84 19.23 18.81
CA SER A 13 -22.13 19.72 20.00
C SER A 13 -22.13 18.72 21.14
N ASP A 14 -23.14 17.87 21.20
CA ASP A 14 -23.38 16.95 22.30
C ASP A 14 -22.50 15.69 22.22
N GLU A 15 -22.19 15.20 21.01
CA GLU A 15 -21.33 14.02 20.81
C GLU A 15 -19.84 14.37 20.99
N GLU A 16 -19.41 15.54 20.51
CA GLU A 16 -18.08 16.08 20.82
C GLU A 16 -17.90 16.27 22.33
N GLN A 17 -18.90 16.88 23.00
CA GLN A 17 -18.86 17.10 24.45
C GLN A 17 -18.80 15.79 25.25
N GLU A 18 -19.46 14.72 24.80
CA GLU A 18 -19.42 13.43 25.48
C GLU A 18 -18.04 12.77 25.37
N VAL A 19 -17.41 12.83 24.18
CA VAL A 19 -16.04 12.36 23.98
C VAL A 19 -15.05 13.17 24.81
N PHE A 20 -15.18 14.51 24.83
CA PHE A 20 -14.32 15.38 25.63
C PHE A 20 -14.50 15.17 27.14
N ALA A 21 -15.73 14.95 27.61
CA ALA A 21 -16.03 14.68 29.01
C ALA A 21 -15.41 13.35 29.47
N GLU A 22 -15.43 12.34 28.61
CA GLU A 22 -14.81 11.04 28.91
C GLU A 22 -13.28 11.13 28.90
N ILE A 23 -12.68 11.87 27.97
CA ILE A 23 -11.23 12.17 27.98
C ILE A 23 -10.81 12.90 29.27
N GLU A 24 -11.60 13.86 29.75
CA GLU A 24 -11.28 14.62 30.97
C GLU A 24 -11.37 13.75 32.24
N LYS A 25 -12.36 12.84 32.34
CA LYS A 25 -12.42 11.85 33.42
C LYS A 25 -11.19 10.92 33.39
N MET A 26 -10.76 10.49 32.20
CA MET A 26 -9.58 9.65 32.05
C MET A 26 -8.29 10.40 32.43
N ARG A 27 -8.20 11.71 32.13
CA ARG A 27 -7.09 12.58 32.53
C ARG A 27 -6.95 12.63 34.05
N GLN A 28 -8.05 12.82 34.77
CA GLN A 28 -8.09 12.84 36.23
C GLN A 28 -7.70 11.48 36.83
N ALA A 29 -8.18 10.37 36.25
CA ALA A 29 -7.83 9.02 36.70
C ALA A 29 -6.34 8.69 36.50
N ARG A 30 -5.74 9.16 35.40
CA ARG A 30 -4.32 9.00 35.11
C ARG A 30 -3.45 9.85 36.04
N GLN A 31 -3.85 11.09 36.30
CA GLN A 31 -3.13 12.00 37.18
C GLN A 31 -3.12 11.49 38.63
N ALA A 32 -4.23 10.96 39.11
CA ALA A 32 -4.31 10.28 40.42
C ALA A 32 -3.40 9.04 40.52
N ARG A 33 -3.22 8.29 39.42
CA ARG A 33 -2.29 7.13 39.37
C ARG A 33 -0.82 7.54 39.38
N LEU A 34 -0.49 8.66 38.73
CA LEU A 34 0.86 9.23 38.74
C LEU A 34 1.23 9.78 40.13
N GLU A 35 0.27 10.36 40.85
CA GLU A 35 0.47 10.86 42.22
C GLU A 35 0.62 9.73 43.25
N GLN A 36 0.01 8.56 43.02
CA GLN A 36 0.11 7.39 43.91
C GLN A 36 1.39 6.57 43.73
N ASN A 37 2.01 6.62 42.56
CA ASN A 37 3.24 5.90 42.24
C ASN A 37 4.42 6.87 42.17
N SER A 38 5.19 7.00 43.26
CA SER A 38 6.53 7.62 43.23
C SER A 38 7.45 6.79 42.34
N VAL A 39 7.39 7.02 41.03
CA VAL A 39 8.15 6.27 40.03
C VAL A 39 8.90 7.26 39.15
N ARG A 40 10.18 6.93 38.98
CA ARG A 40 11.21 7.60 38.17
C ARG A 40 10.64 8.23 36.90
N ASN A 41 11.16 9.41 36.57
CA ASN A 41 10.68 10.27 35.51
C ASN A 41 10.88 9.62 34.12
N VAL A 42 9.91 8.81 33.70
CA VAL A 42 9.85 8.17 32.36
C VAL A 42 9.78 9.23 31.25
N ASP A 43 9.40 10.46 31.59
CA ASP A 43 9.40 11.62 30.70
C ASP A 43 10.82 11.92 30.18
N ASP A 44 11.86 11.77 31.01
CA ASP A 44 13.24 12.03 30.59
C ASP A 44 13.76 10.95 29.62
N GLU A 45 13.37 9.67 29.81
CA GLU A 45 13.77 8.58 28.90
C GLU A 45 13.10 8.65 27.51
N ILE A 46 11.85 9.15 27.43
CA ILE A 46 11.13 9.31 26.16
C ILE A 46 11.62 10.56 25.43
N VAL A 47 11.92 11.65 26.15
CA VAL A 47 12.52 12.84 25.56
C VAL A 47 13.91 12.52 25.01
N ASP A 48 14.77 11.83 25.76
CA ASP A 48 16.10 11.42 25.30
C ASP A 48 16.05 10.49 24.07
N PHE A 49 15.11 9.54 24.01
CA PHE A 49 14.95 8.66 22.84
C PHE A 49 14.56 9.40 21.55
N TYR A 50 13.92 10.56 21.66
CA TYR A 50 13.48 11.37 20.51
C TYR A 50 14.39 12.56 20.20
N ASP A 51 15.08 13.15 21.19
CA ASP A 51 16.10 14.19 20.95
C ASP A 51 17.33 13.63 20.22
N LEU A 52 17.73 12.38 20.51
CA LEU A 52 18.71 11.65 19.69
C LEU A 52 18.23 11.49 18.24
N ARG A 53 16.93 11.28 18.02
CA ARG A 53 16.34 11.16 16.67
C ARG A 53 16.28 12.48 15.89
N SER A 54 16.22 13.61 16.60
CA SER A 54 16.26 14.95 15.98
C SER A 54 17.68 15.36 15.56
N GLN A 55 18.71 14.79 16.21
CA GLN A 55 20.13 15.03 15.88
C GLN A 55 20.65 14.12 14.74
N GLU A 56 20.05 12.95 14.51
CA GLU A 56 20.31 12.09 13.33
C GLU A 56 19.66 12.62 12.03
N ARG A 57 19.47 13.94 11.90
CA ARG A 57 19.06 14.58 10.63
C ARG A 57 20.22 14.78 9.64
N GLY A 58 21.37 14.17 9.90
CA GLY A 58 22.51 14.16 8.99
C GLY A 58 23.23 12.83 9.09
N SER A 59 23.13 12.03 8.03
CA SER A 59 23.79 10.72 7.86
C SER A 59 23.18 9.58 8.69
N ASP A 60 22.17 8.92 8.14
CA ASP A 60 22.07 7.47 8.31
C ASP A 60 21.56 6.82 7.02
N SER A 61 22.52 6.44 6.20
CA SER A 61 22.35 5.59 5.03
C SER A 61 22.24 4.15 5.49
N ASP A 62 21.10 3.77 6.05
CA ASP A 62 20.70 2.36 6.17
C ASP A 62 19.43 2.14 5.31
N VAL A 63 19.55 2.54 4.05
CA VAL A 63 18.90 1.83 2.95
C VAL A 63 19.68 0.55 2.80
N GLU A 64 19.08 -0.59 3.17
CA GLU A 64 19.57 -1.85 2.64
C GLU A 64 19.55 -1.76 1.12
N LEU A 65 20.77 -1.78 0.63
CA LEU A 65 21.24 -1.67 -0.73
C LEU A 65 20.57 -2.76 -1.58
N TYR A 66 19.41 -2.48 -2.17
CA TYR A 66 19.17 -3.00 -3.51
C TYR A 66 20.05 -2.18 -4.44
N ALA A 67 21.32 -2.59 -4.52
CA ALA A 67 22.11 -2.29 -5.69
C ALA A 67 21.33 -2.91 -6.86
N SER A 68 20.58 -2.07 -7.59
CA SER A 68 20.43 -2.30 -9.01
C SER A 68 21.85 -2.26 -9.55
N GLU A 69 22.50 -3.41 -9.62
CA GLU A 69 23.59 -3.59 -10.55
C GLU A 69 23.04 -3.13 -11.89
N GLU A 70 23.57 -2.02 -12.38
CA GLU A 70 23.53 -1.70 -13.79
C GLU A 70 24.19 -2.91 -14.47
N GLU A 71 23.37 -3.85 -14.93
CA GLU A 71 23.84 -4.97 -15.75
C GLU A 71 24.40 -4.33 -17.02
N GLU A 72 25.72 -4.14 -17.03
CA GLU A 72 26.48 -4.00 -18.27
C GLU A 72 26.15 -5.22 -19.14
N GLU A 73 25.61 -4.98 -20.33
CA GLU A 73 25.40 -6.01 -21.35
C GLU A 73 26.76 -6.65 -21.68
N SER A 74 27.09 -7.77 -21.04
CA SER A 74 28.13 -8.67 -21.51
C SER A 74 27.53 -9.63 -22.54
N ASP A 75 27.92 -9.44 -23.80
CA ASP A 75 27.70 -10.39 -24.89
C ASP A 75 28.48 -11.69 -24.59
N GLU A 76 27.88 -12.63 -23.85
CA GLU A 76 28.34 -14.02 -23.84
C GLU A 76 27.59 -14.83 -24.91
N SER A 77 28.33 -15.20 -25.96
CA SER A 77 27.91 -16.19 -26.94
C SER A 77 27.87 -17.57 -26.29
N CYS A 78 26.67 -18.09 -26.03
CA CYS A 78 26.52 -19.47 -25.56
C CYS A 78 26.62 -20.46 -26.73
N ASP A 79 27.67 -21.28 -26.67
CA ASP A 79 27.87 -22.47 -27.48
C ASP A 79 26.71 -23.48 -27.29
N GLU A 80 26.32 -24.10 -28.40
CA GLU A 80 25.33 -25.17 -28.46
C GLU A 80 25.85 -26.45 -27.79
N GLU A 81 25.33 -26.79 -26.61
CA GLU A 81 25.39 -28.16 -26.08
C GLU A 81 24.02 -28.81 -26.25
N SER A 82 23.94 -29.70 -27.25
CA SER A 82 22.76 -30.51 -27.54
C SER A 82 22.53 -31.55 -26.44
N ALA A 83 21.68 -31.22 -25.46
CA ALA A 83 21.15 -32.20 -24.53
C ALA A 83 19.80 -32.71 -25.03
N THR A 84 19.72 -34.01 -25.28
CA THR A 84 18.50 -34.75 -25.63
C THR A 84 17.43 -34.57 -24.54
N GLU A 85 16.37 -33.82 -24.83
CA GLU A 85 15.21 -33.70 -23.95
C GLU A 85 14.33 -34.97 -24.03
N GLU A 86 14.45 -35.84 -23.03
CA GLU A 86 13.32 -36.72 -22.68
C GLU A 86 12.23 -35.85 -22.04
N SER A 87 11.11 -35.70 -22.76
CA SER A 87 10.01 -34.82 -22.40
C SER A 87 9.37 -35.22 -21.06
N ARG A 88 9.47 -34.35 -20.05
CA ARG A 88 8.60 -34.40 -18.87
C ARG A 88 7.14 -34.18 -19.32
N PRO A 89 6.14 -34.86 -18.74
CA PRO A 89 4.77 -34.84 -19.24
C PRO A 89 3.99 -33.52 -19.06
N ASN A 90 4.66 -32.38 -18.84
CA ASN A 90 4.02 -31.08 -18.63
C ASN A 90 4.86 -29.88 -19.12
N THR A 91 5.81 -30.08 -20.04
CA THR A 91 6.61 -28.97 -20.57
C THR A 91 5.73 -28.04 -21.43
N LEU A 92 5.68 -26.76 -21.08
CA LEU A 92 4.92 -25.74 -21.81
C LEU A 92 5.46 -25.63 -23.25
N GLN A 93 4.58 -25.79 -24.24
CA GLN A 93 4.94 -25.72 -25.66
C GLN A 93 4.39 -24.44 -26.30
N TRP A 94 5.30 -23.58 -26.74
CA TRP A 94 4.95 -22.39 -27.50
C TRP A 94 4.60 -22.73 -28.95
N SER A 95 3.64 -22.01 -29.51
CA SER A 95 3.26 -22.13 -30.92
C SER A 95 2.99 -20.76 -31.50
N SER A 96 3.36 -20.58 -32.78
CA SER A 96 2.96 -19.43 -33.59
C SER A 96 1.51 -19.52 -34.07
N THR A 97 0.85 -20.67 -33.88
CA THR A 97 -0.56 -20.85 -34.22
C THR A 97 -1.44 -20.30 -33.11
N LEU A 98 -2.11 -19.19 -33.40
CA LEU A 98 -3.04 -18.56 -32.47
C LEU A 98 -4.27 -19.45 -32.25
N ARG A 99 -4.65 -19.62 -30.99
CA ARG A 99 -5.87 -20.31 -30.60
C ARG A 99 -6.79 -19.31 -29.92
N GLN A 100 -8.03 -19.26 -30.37
CA GLN A 100 -9.05 -18.48 -29.68
C GLN A 100 -9.24 -19.06 -28.28
N ILE A 101 -9.34 -18.18 -27.29
CA ILE A 101 -9.65 -18.55 -25.91
C ILE A 101 -11.04 -18.08 -25.57
N ASP A 102 -11.78 -18.91 -24.84
CA ASP A 102 -13.07 -18.52 -24.29
C ASP A 102 -12.83 -17.77 -22.97
N ILE A 103 -13.32 -16.54 -22.91
CA ILE A 103 -13.15 -15.65 -21.76
C ILE A 103 -14.54 -15.44 -21.18
N GLU A 104 -14.80 -16.08 -20.07
CA GLU A 104 -16.05 -15.91 -19.36
C GLU A 104 -16.15 -14.48 -18.81
N GLN A 105 -17.34 -13.90 -18.91
CA GLN A 105 -17.55 -12.53 -18.47
C GLN A 105 -17.61 -12.46 -16.93
N PHE A 106 -16.91 -11.50 -16.36
CA PHE A 106 -17.11 -11.10 -14.97
C PHE A 106 -18.57 -10.67 -14.74
N SER A 107 -19.27 -11.34 -13.82
CA SER A 107 -20.71 -11.15 -13.59
C SER A 107 -21.07 -10.78 -12.15
N ILE A 108 -20.08 -10.69 -11.25
CA ILE A 108 -20.33 -10.29 -9.87
C ILE A 108 -20.75 -8.81 -9.82
N SER A 109 -21.80 -8.54 -9.06
CA SER A 109 -22.21 -7.18 -8.73
C SER A 109 -21.07 -6.45 -8.02
N HIS A 110 -20.67 -5.30 -8.55
CA HIS A 110 -19.56 -4.51 -8.07
C HIS A 110 -20.02 -3.11 -7.69
N GLY A 111 -19.20 -2.42 -6.90
CA GLY A 111 -19.52 -1.13 -6.30
C GLY A 111 -19.73 -1.23 -4.78
N PRO A 112 -20.11 -0.12 -4.13
CA PRO A 112 -20.40 -0.10 -2.70
C PRO A 112 -21.51 -1.12 -2.36
N THR A 113 -21.20 -2.07 -1.48
CA THR A 113 -22.15 -3.12 -1.04
C THR A 113 -22.89 -2.73 0.24
N ARG A 114 -22.40 -1.72 0.95
CA ARG A 114 -23.02 -1.16 2.15
C ARG A 114 -23.55 0.23 1.82
N ASP A 115 -24.85 0.39 1.87
CA ASP A 115 -25.49 1.70 1.84
C ASP A 115 -25.53 2.26 3.27
N LEU A 116 -24.82 3.36 3.49
CA LEU A 116 -24.79 4.05 4.78
C LEU A 116 -25.85 5.16 4.89
N GLY A 117 -26.59 5.42 3.81
CA GLY A 117 -27.60 6.48 3.74
C GLY A 117 -27.02 7.88 3.49
N GLU A 118 -27.92 8.85 3.23
CA GLU A 118 -27.56 10.22 2.84
C GLU A 118 -26.89 11.04 3.94
N ASN A 119 -27.06 10.65 5.21
CA ASN A 119 -26.50 11.34 6.37
C ASN A 119 -25.20 10.69 6.89
N ALA A 120 -24.62 9.76 6.13
CA ALA A 120 -23.38 9.10 6.51
C ALA A 120 -22.23 10.10 6.62
N THR A 121 -21.52 10.04 7.74
CA THR A 121 -20.33 10.86 8.02
C THR A 121 -19.08 10.18 7.45
N ALA A 122 -17.99 10.94 7.31
CA ALA A 122 -16.70 10.37 6.92
C ALA A 122 -16.22 9.25 7.87
N LYS A 123 -16.59 9.35 9.16
CA LYS A 123 -16.30 8.33 10.18
C LYS A 123 -17.07 7.04 9.91
N ASP A 124 -18.31 7.11 9.43
CA ASP A 124 -19.09 5.92 9.12
C ASP A 124 -18.46 5.13 7.97
N PHE A 125 -17.93 5.81 6.96
CA PHE A 125 -17.16 5.17 5.89
C PHE A 125 -15.83 4.59 6.40
N PHE A 126 -15.12 5.28 7.30
CA PHE A 126 -13.90 4.74 7.93
C PHE A 126 -14.19 3.44 8.70
N ASN A 127 -15.29 3.43 9.45
CA ASN A 127 -15.72 2.27 10.25
C ASN A 127 -16.15 1.06 9.43
N VAL A 128 -16.31 1.18 8.10
CA VAL A 128 -16.47 0.02 7.21
C VAL A 128 -15.20 -0.81 7.14
N PHE A 129 -14.03 -0.18 7.27
CA PHE A 129 -12.70 -0.81 7.19
C PHE A 129 -12.11 -1.10 8.56
N ILE A 130 -12.25 -0.16 9.50
CA ILE A 130 -11.68 -0.24 10.85
C ILE A 130 -12.83 -0.03 11.83
N ASP A 131 -13.54 -1.11 12.14
CA ASP A 131 -14.66 -1.07 13.08
C ASP A 131 -14.19 -1.11 14.54
N ASP A 132 -15.13 -0.86 15.45
CA ASP A 132 -14.88 -0.86 16.90
C ASP A 132 -14.29 -2.19 17.41
N ALA A 133 -14.70 -3.31 16.83
CA ALA A 133 -14.21 -4.64 17.22
C ALA A 133 -12.74 -4.81 16.82
N TYR A 134 -12.37 -4.34 15.63
CA TYR A 134 -10.99 -4.37 15.18
C TYR A 134 -10.11 -3.40 15.99
N ILE A 135 -10.62 -2.22 16.37
CA ILE A 135 -9.89 -1.32 17.27
C ILE A 135 -9.66 -1.98 18.64
N ASP A 136 -10.64 -2.73 19.17
CA ASP A 136 -10.47 -3.49 20.41
C ASP A 136 -9.39 -4.58 20.29
N GLU A 137 -9.26 -5.22 19.14
CA GLU A 137 -8.15 -6.14 18.86
C GLU A 137 -6.80 -5.42 18.87
N ILE A 138 -6.71 -4.24 18.22
CA ILE A 138 -5.50 -3.41 18.24
C ILE A 138 -5.13 -3.04 19.68
N VAL A 139 -6.09 -2.64 20.51
CA VAL A 139 -5.87 -2.37 21.94
C VAL A 139 -5.28 -3.60 22.62
N ARG A 140 -5.89 -4.77 22.44
CA ARG A 140 -5.44 -6.02 23.07
C ARG A 140 -4.01 -6.38 22.67
N HIS A 141 -3.70 -6.33 21.38
CA HIS A 141 -2.38 -6.64 20.83
C HIS A 141 -1.31 -5.65 21.27
N THR A 142 -1.64 -4.35 21.26
CA THR A 142 -0.76 -3.27 21.72
C THR A 142 -0.37 -3.43 23.18
N VAL A 143 -1.35 -3.74 24.05
CA VAL A 143 -1.09 -3.99 25.48
C VAL A 143 -0.29 -5.29 25.68
N ALA A 144 -0.62 -6.37 24.97
CA ALA A 144 0.15 -7.62 25.04
C ALA A 144 1.60 -7.41 24.60
N TYR A 145 1.83 -6.61 23.57
CA TYR A 145 3.16 -6.29 23.09
C TYR A 145 3.97 -5.49 24.12
N ALA A 146 3.38 -4.46 24.74
CA ALA A 146 4.03 -3.71 25.81
C ALA A 146 4.49 -4.61 26.97
N ARG A 147 3.62 -5.53 27.41
CA ARG A 147 3.96 -6.53 28.44
C ARG A 147 5.11 -7.44 28.02
N SER A 148 5.15 -7.88 26.76
CA SER A 148 6.26 -8.70 26.25
C SER A 148 7.60 -7.96 26.22
N LYS A 149 7.57 -6.62 26.22
CA LYS A 149 8.74 -5.74 26.34
C LYS A 149 9.08 -5.35 27.78
N GLY A 150 8.38 -5.90 28.77
CA GLY A 150 8.64 -5.68 30.19
C GLY A 150 7.81 -4.55 30.83
N ASP A 151 6.94 -3.89 30.07
CA ASP A 151 6.07 -2.83 30.58
C ASP A 151 4.73 -3.41 31.02
N GLN A 152 4.65 -3.78 32.31
CA GLN A 152 3.46 -4.41 32.89
C GLN A 152 2.36 -3.42 33.27
N THR A 153 2.68 -2.13 33.36
CA THR A 153 1.76 -1.07 33.81
C THR A 153 1.09 -0.36 32.65
N PHE A 154 1.64 -0.47 31.44
CA PHE A 154 1.04 0.09 30.25
C PHE A 154 -0.37 -0.47 30.00
N THR A 155 -1.29 0.46 29.75
CA THR A 155 -2.67 0.19 29.33
C THR A 155 -3.05 1.24 28.30
N THR A 156 -4.01 0.90 27.44
CA THR A 156 -4.63 1.87 26.53
C THR A 156 -6.09 1.53 26.30
N THR A 157 -6.84 2.45 25.69
CA THR A 157 -8.27 2.33 25.44
C THR A 157 -8.59 2.48 23.95
N ARG A 158 -9.82 2.10 23.56
CA ARG A 158 -10.34 2.34 22.22
C ARG A 158 -10.28 3.82 21.84
N ALA A 159 -10.61 4.71 22.76
CA ALA A 159 -10.58 6.16 22.53
C ALA A 159 -9.16 6.66 22.24
N GLU A 160 -8.16 6.19 22.99
CA GLU A 160 -6.76 6.55 22.76
C GLU A 160 -6.22 6.01 21.43
N ILE A 161 -6.54 4.77 21.06
CA ILE A 161 -6.16 4.22 19.75
C ILE A 161 -6.87 4.95 18.61
N SER A 162 -8.17 5.24 18.75
CA SER A 162 -8.94 5.99 17.76
C SER A 162 -8.38 7.41 17.58
N ALA A 163 -8.06 8.08 18.68
CA ALA A 163 -7.40 9.39 18.67
C ALA A 163 -6.03 9.31 17.99
N TYR A 164 -5.22 8.30 18.31
CA TYR A 164 -3.93 8.09 17.65
C TYR A 164 -4.09 7.93 16.13
N LEU A 165 -5.01 7.08 15.66
CA LEU A 165 -5.27 6.89 14.23
C LEU A 165 -5.75 8.20 13.56
N GLY A 166 -6.71 8.90 14.17
CA GLY A 166 -7.21 10.18 13.67
C GLY A 166 -6.13 11.25 13.58
N LEU A 167 -5.24 11.35 14.57
CA LEU A 167 -4.11 12.28 14.52
C LEU A 167 -3.08 11.90 13.45
N ASN A 168 -2.84 10.61 13.18
CA ASN A 168 -1.95 10.20 12.08
C ASN A 168 -2.52 10.54 10.70
N ILE A 169 -3.85 10.46 10.53
CA ILE A 169 -4.53 10.94 9.32
C ILE A 169 -4.36 12.47 9.19
N LEU A 170 -4.55 13.20 10.29
CA LEU A 170 -4.43 14.66 10.30
C LEU A 170 -3.00 15.15 10.04
N ILE A 171 -1.97 14.42 10.50
CA ILE A 171 -0.56 14.70 10.20
C ILE A 171 -0.30 14.67 8.68
N GLY A 172 -0.90 13.71 7.96
CA GLY A 172 -0.76 13.64 6.50
C GLY A 172 -1.48 14.77 5.76
N ILE A 173 -2.46 15.42 6.38
CA ILE A 173 -3.17 16.58 5.80
C ILE A 173 -2.44 17.89 6.13
N HIS A 174 -1.99 18.02 7.37
CA HIS A 174 -1.33 19.20 7.90
C HIS A 174 0.09 18.86 8.31
N GLU A 175 0.99 18.75 7.33
CA GLU A 175 2.39 18.38 7.58
C GLU A 175 3.18 19.52 8.25
N LEU A 176 3.80 19.22 9.40
CA LEU A 176 4.74 20.11 10.07
C LEU A 176 6.18 19.59 9.95
N PRO A 177 7.20 20.48 9.96
CA PRO A 177 8.60 20.08 9.79
C PRO A 177 9.14 19.07 10.81
N GLN A 178 8.53 19.02 12.01
CA GLN A 178 8.91 18.12 13.10
C GLN A 178 7.66 17.68 13.88
N LEU A 179 7.61 16.41 14.27
CA LEU A 179 6.49 15.82 15.02
C LEU A 179 6.22 16.54 16.36
N ALA A 180 7.27 17.06 17.01
CA ALA A 180 7.11 17.77 18.28
C ALA A 180 6.27 19.06 18.14
N MET A 181 6.24 19.67 16.95
CA MET A 181 5.57 20.95 16.72
C MET A 181 4.04 20.86 16.83
N TYR A 182 3.44 19.69 16.56
CA TYR A 182 2.01 19.47 16.76
C TYR A 182 1.57 19.65 18.23
N TRP A 183 2.49 19.43 19.17
CA TRP A 183 2.28 19.67 20.60
C TRP A 183 3.07 20.89 21.11
N ASP A 184 3.41 21.85 20.26
CA ASP A 184 4.03 23.10 20.69
C ASP A 184 3.01 24.06 21.35
N SER A 185 3.47 24.82 22.35
CA SER A 185 2.66 25.83 23.06
C SER A 185 2.83 27.23 22.47
N GLU A 186 3.79 27.40 21.56
CA GLU A 186 4.14 28.68 20.97
C GLU A 186 3.00 29.20 20.10
N GLU A 187 2.62 30.46 20.32
CA GLU A 187 1.39 31.04 19.80
C GLU A 187 1.28 30.99 18.27
N PHE A 188 2.42 31.11 17.57
CA PHE A 188 2.48 31.16 16.11
C PHE A 188 2.46 29.78 15.42
N ILE A 189 2.77 28.71 16.14
CA ILE A 189 2.93 27.36 15.55
C ILE A 189 2.09 26.29 16.26
N ARG A 190 1.38 26.64 17.34
CA ARG A 190 0.53 25.71 18.08
C ARG A 190 -0.57 25.13 17.18
N VAL A 191 -0.80 23.83 17.36
CA VAL A 191 -1.97 23.13 16.81
C VAL A 191 -2.81 22.69 18.00
N GLU A 192 -3.81 23.50 18.38
CA GLU A 192 -4.55 23.30 19.63
C GLU A 192 -5.25 21.92 19.70
N ASP A 193 -5.72 21.43 18.55
CA ASP A 193 -6.54 20.22 18.49
C ASP A 193 -5.75 18.96 18.85
N PHE A 194 -4.45 18.90 18.55
CA PHE A 194 -3.60 17.75 18.91
C PHE A 194 -3.47 17.60 20.43
N LYS A 195 -3.18 18.71 21.12
CA LYS A 195 -3.08 18.74 22.59
C LYS A 195 -4.40 18.43 23.28
N LYS A 196 -5.50 18.94 22.74
CA LYS A 196 -6.85 18.69 23.26
C LYS A 196 -7.26 17.23 23.08
N THR A 197 -6.81 16.58 22.01
CA THR A 197 -7.14 15.19 21.68
C THR A 197 -6.40 14.21 22.61
N ILE A 198 -5.06 14.18 22.57
CA ILE A 198 -4.25 13.37 23.51
C ILE A 198 -2.92 14.07 23.83
N PRO A 199 -2.32 13.87 25.02
CA PRO A 199 -1.00 14.42 25.33
C PRO A 199 0.11 13.84 24.43
N LYS A 200 1.17 14.63 24.18
CA LYS A 200 2.35 14.20 23.40
C LYS A 200 2.91 12.86 23.85
N TYR A 201 3.08 12.68 25.16
CA TYR A 201 3.54 11.43 25.76
C TYR A 201 2.65 10.24 25.37
N CYS A 202 1.33 10.43 25.38
CA CYS A 202 0.38 9.37 25.03
C CYS A 202 0.60 8.95 23.58
N PHE A 203 0.62 9.91 22.65
CA PHE A 203 0.88 9.64 21.23
C PHE A 203 2.21 8.89 21.03
N MET A 204 3.29 9.35 21.67
CA MET A 204 4.61 8.72 21.57
C MET A 204 4.66 7.30 22.17
N THR A 205 3.94 7.08 23.27
CA THR A 205 3.87 5.75 23.91
C THR A 205 3.07 4.78 23.06
N LEU A 206 1.96 5.23 22.47
CA LEU A 206 1.20 4.46 21.49
C LEU A 206 2.04 4.18 20.26
N GLU A 207 2.78 5.16 19.75
CA GLU A 207 3.72 4.96 18.65
C GLU A 207 4.75 3.86 19.00
N LYS A 208 5.27 3.84 20.23
CA LYS A 208 6.22 2.81 20.68
C LYS A 208 5.60 1.41 20.72
N TYR A 209 4.39 1.25 21.25
CA TYR A 209 3.81 -0.06 21.56
C TYR A 209 2.75 -0.56 20.59
N LEU A 210 2.23 0.27 19.68
CA LEU A 210 1.20 -0.12 18.71
C LEU A 210 1.58 -1.47 18.08
N HIS A 211 0.60 -2.36 18.01
CA HIS A 211 0.77 -3.70 17.48
C HIS A 211 -0.58 -4.24 16.99
N LEU A 212 -0.60 -4.87 15.81
CA LEU A 212 -1.84 -5.30 15.14
C LEU A 212 -2.14 -6.79 15.27
N VAL A 213 -1.16 -7.58 15.69
CA VAL A 213 -1.24 -9.05 15.76
C VAL A 213 -0.80 -9.52 17.12
N ASP A 214 -1.29 -10.66 17.59
CA ASP A 214 -0.84 -11.20 18.86
C ASP A 214 0.67 -11.48 18.82
N PRO A 215 1.49 -10.88 19.71
CA PRO A 215 2.94 -11.08 19.69
C PRO A 215 3.34 -12.54 19.94
N THR A 216 2.45 -13.35 20.49
CA THR A 216 2.70 -14.78 20.73
C THR A 216 2.41 -15.66 19.51
N SER A 217 1.66 -15.16 18.53
CA SER A 217 1.28 -15.89 17.31
C SER A 217 2.14 -15.54 16.10
N GLU A 218 3.21 -14.76 16.27
CA GLU A 218 4.05 -14.32 15.17
C GLU A 218 4.92 -15.46 14.63
N ASP A 219 4.69 -15.84 13.38
CA ASP A 219 5.57 -16.75 12.65
C ASP A 219 6.71 -15.96 12.00
N ARG A 220 7.95 -16.30 12.36
CA ARG A 220 9.15 -15.68 11.78
C ARG A 220 9.37 -16.03 10.31
N ASN A 221 8.75 -17.09 9.81
CA ASN A 221 8.79 -17.45 8.40
C ASN A 221 7.76 -16.68 7.56
N ASP A 222 6.78 -16.05 8.20
CA ASP A 222 5.80 -15.19 7.56
C ASP A 222 6.27 -13.73 7.62
N LEU A 223 6.81 -13.23 6.50
CA LEU A 223 7.29 -11.86 6.39
C LEU A 223 6.18 -10.81 6.60
N LEU A 224 4.91 -11.19 6.40
CA LEU A 224 3.75 -10.32 6.58
C LEU A 224 3.06 -10.50 7.94
N CYS A 225 3.63 -11.30 8.86
CA CYS A 225 3.00 -11.66 10.13
C CYS A 225 2.53 -10.45 10.97
N LYS A 226 3.15 -9.27 10.80
CA LYS A 226 2.82 -8.02 11.52
C LYS A 226 1.55 -7.33 11.02
N VAL A 227 1.16 -7.58 9.77
CA VAL A 227 0.03 -6.92 9.07
C VAL A 227 -0.90 -7.95 8.43
N ARG A 228 -0.77 -9.23 8.78
CA ARG A 228 -1.56 -10.32 8.20
C ARG A 228 -3.07 -10.06 8.22
N PRO A 229 -3.67 -9.47 9.28
CA PRO A 229 -5.09 -9.08 9.27
C PRO A 229 -5.49 -8.13 8.13
N LEU A 230 -4.52 -7.40 7.55
CA LEU A 230 -4.71 -6.44 6.46
C LEU A 230 -4.41 -7.01 5.07
N THR A 231 -4.08 -8.31 4.94
CA THR A 231 -3.72 -8.90 3.63
C THR A 231 -4.96 -9.21 2.78
N LEU A 232 -4.96 -8.75 1.53
CA LEU A 232 -6.17 -8.61 0.72
C LEU A 232 -6.31 -9.59 -0.45
N GLY A 233 -5.34 -10.47 -0.74
CA GLY A 233 -5.28 -11.18 -2.03
C GLY A 233 -6.36 -12.25 -2.27
N GLU A 234 -6.50 -13.21 -1.36
CA GLU A 234 -7.35 -14.41 -1.57
C GLU A 234 -8.83 -14.10 -1.85
N PRO A 235 -9.50 -13.15 -1.15
CA PRO A 235 -10.92 -12.86 -1.41
C PRO A 235 -11.24 -12.34 -2.83
N TYR A 236 -10.24 -11.88 -3.57
CA TYR A 236 -10.40 -11.35 -4.93
C TYR A 236 -9.94 -12.31 -6.03
N LEU A 237 -9.62 -13.55 -5.68
CA LEU A 237 -9.43 -14.60 -6.67
C LEU A 237 -10.80 -15.17 -7.10
N ASP A 238 -10.77 -15.94 -8.18
CA ASP A 238 -11.92 -16.62 -8.76
C ASP A 238 -12.97 -15.70 -9.40
N ASN A 239 -14.07 -16.31 -9.88
CA ASN A 239 -15.24 -15.63 -10.43
C ASN A 239 -14.97 -14.75 -11.66
N ASN A 240 -14.11 -15.23 -12.55
CA ASN A 240 -13.81 -14.62 -13.85
C ASN A 240 -13.26 -13.18 -13.70
N ARG A 241 -12.56 -12.90 -12.60
CA ARG A 241 -11.91 -11.60 -12.37
C ARG A 241 -10.67 -11.46 -13.24
N HIS A 242 -10.32 -10.21 -13.54
CA HIS A 242 -9.20 -9.86 -14.41
C HIS A 242 -8.10 -9.16 -13.59
N PHE A 243 -6.92 -9.77 -13.53
CA PHE A 243 -5.74 -9.22 -12.86
C PHE A 243 -4.77 -8.61 -13.87
N PHE A 244 -4.16 -7.50 -13.46
CA PHE A 244 -3.16 -6.81 -14.24
C PHE A 244 -1.93 -6.60 -13.38
N PHE A 245 -0.76 -6.98 -13.88
CA PHE A 245 0.48 -6.86 -13.12
C PHE A 245 1.66 -6.48 -14.01
N ASP A 246 2.63 -5.81 -13.41
CA ASP A 246 3.90 -5.52 -14.06
C ASP A 246 4.80 -6.77 -14.10
N ASN A 247 5.87 -6.66 -14.89
CA ASN A 247 6.86 -7.68 -15.20
C ASN A 247 7.46 -8.39 -13.98
N PHE A 248 7.45 -7.77 -12.80
CA PHE A 248 7.98 -8.37 -11.58
C PHE A 248 7.18 -9.61 -11.14
N PHE A 249 5.86 -9.59 -11.33
CA PHE A 249 4.98 -10.67 -10.91
C PHE A 249 4.65 -11.67 -12.03
N THR A 250 4.90 -11.30 -13.28
CA THR A 250 4.49 -12.11 -14.44
C THR A 250 5.32 -13.38 -14.57
N SER A 251 4.67 -14.55 -14.50
CA SER A 251 5.25 -15.85 -14.84
C SER A 251 4.23 -16.76 -15.54
N THR A 252 4.72 -17.77 -16.28
CA THR A 252 3.82 -18.69 -16.98
C THR A 252 3.08 -19.63 -16.02
N ASP A 253 3.71 -20.00 -14.90
CA ASP A 253 3.09 -20.83 -13.86
C ASP A 253 1.97 -20.06 -13.16
N LEU A 254 2.21 -18.80 -12.74
CA LEU A 254 1.18 -17.96 -12.10
C LEU A 254 -0.03 -17.77 -13.01
N MET A 255 0.18 -17.49 -14.31
CA MET A 255 -0.92 -17.33 -15.26
C MET A 255 -1.77 -18.61 -15.38
N ARG A 256 -1.13 -19.78 -15.37
CA ARG A 256 -1.83 -21.07 -15.40
C ARG A 256 -2.60 -21.33 -14.12
N ASP A 257 -2.01 -21.03 -12.96
CA ASP A 257 -2.65 -21.21 -11.65
C ASP A 257 -3.87 -20.30 -11.50
N LEU A 258 -3.74 -19.02 -11.89
CA LEU A 258 -4.86 -18.07 -11.91
C LEU A 258 -5.96 -18.54 -12.87
N GLN A 259 -5.61 -18.97 -14.07
CA GLN A 259 -6.59 -19.46 -15.05
C GLN A 259 -7.31 -20.73 -14.55
N ALA A 260 -6.61 -21.65 -13.88
CA ALA A 260 -7.21 -22.82 -13.26
C ALA A 260 -8.20 -22.46 -12.14
N ARG A 261 -8.03 -21.27 -11.54
CA ARG A 261 -8.91 -20.65 -10.56
C ARG A 261 -9.89 -19.66 -11.19
N ASN A 262 -10.27 -19.81 -12.47
CA ASN A 262 -11.20 -18.90 -13.14
C ASN A 262 -10.84 -17.41 -12.93
N THR A 263 -9.54 -17.10 -12.94
CA THR A 263 -9.01 -15.75 -12.78
C THR A 263 -8.16 -15.46 -14.00
N TYR A 264 -8.61 -14.52 -14.82
CA TYR A 264 -7.90 -14.11 -16.01
C TYR A 264 -6.86 -13.06 -15.66
N ALA A 265 -5.78 -13.01 -16.42
CA ALA A 265 -4.70 -12.08 -16.12
C ALA A 265 -3.94 -11.59 -17.35
N CYS A 266 -3.27 -10.45 -17.20
CA CYS A 266 -2.36 -9.91 -18.20
C CYS A 266 -1.20 -9.17 -17.55
N GLY A 267 0.00 -9.36 -18.10
CA GLY A 267 1.20 -8.68 -17.62
C GLY A 267 2.30 -8.58 -18.65
N THR A 268 3.19 -7.62 -18.45
CA THR A 268 4.44 -7.49 -19.23
C THR A 268 5.41 -8.60 -18.87
N VAL A 269 6.25 -9.03 -19.81
CA VAL A 269 7.18 -10.15 -19.63
C VAL A 269 8.60 -9.68 -19.94
N ARG A 270 9.55 -10.06 -19.09
CA ARG A 270 10.98 -9.89 -19.36
C ARG A 270 11.44 -10.93 -20.39
N THR A 271 12.22 -10.50 -21.38
CA THR A 271 12.79 -11.37 -22.43
C THR A 271 13.68 -12.48 -21.86
N ASN A 272 14.26 -12.27 -20.67
CA ASN A 272 15.15 -13.23 -20.00
C ASN A 272 14.39 -14.27 -19.14
N MET A 273 13.07 -14.17 -19.02
CA MET A 273 12.26 -15.14 -18.25
C MET A 273 12.50 -16.57 -18.76
N LYS A 274 12.67 -17.55 -17.87
CA LYS A 274 13.02 -18.95 -18.20
C LYS A 274 12.17 -19.54 -19.32
N ASP A 275 10.86 -19.35 -19.27
CA ASP A 275 9.92 -19.93 -20.25
C ASP A 275 9.66 -19.03 -21.45
N HIS A 276 10.39 -17.93 -21.64
CA HIS A 276 10.17 -17.04 -22.78
C HIS A 276 10.64 -17.70 -24.10
N PRO A 277 9.84 -17.65 -25.18
CA PRO A 277 10.17 -18.32 -26.43
C PRO A 277 11.51 -17.81 -27.00
N SER A 278 12.43 -18.73 -27.31
CA SER A 278 13.78 -18.41 -27.80
C SER A 278 13.77 -17.60 -29.10
N ASP A 279 12.79 -17.81 -29.97
CA ASP A 279 12.65 -17.07 -31.23
C ASP A 279 12.32 -15.58 -31.02
N LEU A 280 11.64 -15.24 -29.94
CA LEU A 280 11.32 -13.85 -29.61
C LEU A 280 12.49 -13.11 -28.93
N ARG A 281 13.42 -13.84 -28.28
CA ARG A 281 14.60 -13.25 -27.62
C ARG A 281 15.54 -12.54 -28.59
N ARG A 282 15.61 -13.03 -29.83
CA ARG A 282 16.51 -12.52 -30.87
C ARG A 282 15.95 -11.31 -31.63
N MET A 283 14.70 -10.92 -31.35
CA MET A 283 14.08 -9.76 -31.98
C MET A 283 14.53 -8.46 -31.31
N LYS A 284 15.48 -7.74 -31.93
CA LYS A 284 15.84 -6.36 -31.55
C LYS A 284 15.33 -5.40 -32.65
N LEU A 285 14.58 -4.38 -32.27
CA LEU A 285 14.15 -3.30 -33.17
C LEU A 285 15.16 -2.15 -33.11
N TYR A 286 15.57 -1.63 -34.28
CA TYR A 286 16.40 -0.43 -34.37
C TYR A 286 15.69 0.74 -33.67
N ASP A 287 16.27 1.20 -32.56
CA ASP A 287 15.86 2.30 -31.66
C ASP A 287 14.84 2.01 -30.55
N LYS A 288 14.27 0.80 -30.41
CA LYS A 288 13.26 0.52 -29.37
C LYS A 288 13.36 -0.90 -28.79
N ARG A 289 13.07 -1.03 -27.50
CA ARG A 289 12.92 -2.32 -26.82
C ARG A 289 11.61 -2.98 -27.25
N VAL A 290 11.66 -4.28 -27.51
CA VAL A 290 10.46 -5.11 -27.68
C VAL A 290 9.81 -5.29 -26.31
N VAL A 291 8.51 -5.04 -26.21
CA VAL A 291 7.71 -5.35 -25.02
C VAL A 291 6.89 -6.59 -25.33
N SER A 292 7.04 -7.61 -24.50
CA SER A 292 6.25 -8.83 -24.59
C SER A 292 5.14 -8.81 -23.54
N LEU A 293 3.96 -9.30 -23.91
CA LEU A 293 2.82 -9.45 -23.01
C LEU A 293 2.46 -10.93 -22.90
N LEU A 294 2.08 -11.35 -21.70
CA LEU A 294 1.43 -12.62 -21.44
C LEU A 294 0.00 -12.31 -21.02
N SER A 295 -0.97 -13.03 -21.59
CA SER A 295 -2.38 -12.80 -21.33
C SER A 295 -3.17 -14.10 -21.39
N SER A 296 -4.10 -14.27 -20.44
CA SER A 296 -5.20 -15.22 -20.49
C SER A 296 -6.56 -14.53 -20.61
N ASN A 297 -6.59 -13.19 -20.68
CA ASN A 297 -7.78 -12.38 -20.56
C ASN A 297 -8.23 -11.70 -21.87
N THR A 298 -7.48 -11.90 -22.94
CA THR A 298 -7.76 -11.34 -24.26
C THR A 298 -7.44 -12.38 -25.33
N SER A 299 -8.36 -12.60 -26.28
CA SER A 299 -8.10 -13.49 -27.41
C SER A 299 -6.98 -12.94 -28.29
N PRO A 300 -6.04 -13.78 -28.76
CA PRO A 300 -4.97 -13.31 -29.61
C PRO A 300 -5.50 -12.88 -30.99
N GLU A 301 -5.01 -11.73 -31.47
CA GLU A 301 -5.34 -11.20 -32.79
C GLU A 301 -4.26 -11.53 -33.84
N PRO A 302 -4.61 -11.58 -35.14
CA PRO A 302 -3.62 -11.72 -36.20
C PRO A 302 -2.60 -10.58 -36.15
N GLU A 303 -1.35 -10.88 -36.52
CA GLU A 303 -0.22 -9.96 -36.41
C GLU A 303 -0.48 -8.59 -37.04
N ILE A 304 -0.62 -7.57 -36.20
CA ILE A 304 -0.86 -6.20 -36.62
C ILE A 304 0.49 -5.51 -36.85
N HIS A 305 0.82 -5.25 -38.11
CA HIS A 305 1.98 -4.46 -38.46
C HIS A 305 1.64 -2.97 -38.36
N ALA A 306 2.17 -2.29 -37.34
CA ALA A 306 2.12 -0.84 -37.28
C ALA A 306 2.97 -0.25 -38.40
N ILE A 307 2.39 0.66 -39.21
CA ILE A 307 3.15 1.35 -40.25
C ILE A 307 4.11 2.33 -39.58
N ARG A 308 5.42 2.07 -39.67
CA ARG A 308 6.45 3.00 -39.17
C ARG A 308 6.38 4.30 -39.97
N GLN A 309 5.95 5.38 -39.34
CA GLN A 309 6.04 6.73 -39.92
C GLN A 309 7.48 7.25 -39.78
N VAL A 310 8.16 7.48 -40.90
CA VAL A 310 9.49 8.11 -40.92
C VAL A 310 9.32 9.61 -40.73
N VAL A 311 9.70 10.13 -39.56
CA VAL A 311 9.72 11.58 -39.31
C VAL A 311 11.01 12.16 -39.90
N ARG A 312 10.92 12.80 -41.07
CA ARG A 312 12.03 13.62 -41.59
C ARG A 312 11.98 15.00 -40.92
N GLY A 313 12.84 15.21 -39.91
CA GLY A 313 13.07 16.51 -39.27
C GLY A 313 12.65 16.59 -37.79
N ARG A 314 13.07 17.69 -37.12
CA ARG A 314 12.99 17.89 -35.65
C ARG A 314 11.58 18.09 -35.08
N ARG A 315 10.53 18.09 -35.90
CA ARG A 315 9.13 18.22 -35.44
C ARG A 315 8.49 16.83 -35.35
N LYS A 316 8.27 16.35 -34.12
CA LYS A 316 7.37 15.21 -33.86
C LYS A 316 5.98 15.63 -34.34
N ARG A 317 5.53 15.08 -35.46
CA ARG A 317 4.15 15.26 -35.94
C ARG A 317 3.26 14.37 -35.07
N VAL A 318 2.23 14.93 -34.45
CA VAL A 318 1.23 14.14 -33.71
C VAL A 318 0.57 13.20 -34.72
N VAL A 319 0.68 11.90 -34.47
CA VAL A 319 0.12 10.86 -35.34
C VAL A 319 -1.37 10.74 -35.00
N PRO A 320 -2.27 10.77 -36.00
CA PRO A 320 -3.69 10.47 -35.80
C PRO A 320 -3.86 9.06 -35.21
N ALA A 321 -4.69 8.92 -34.17
CA ALA A 321 -4.84 7.66 -33.42
C ALA A 321 -5.35 6.49 -34.28
N ASP A 322 -6.16 6.81 -35.30
CA ASP A 322 -6.72 5.89 -36.30
C ASP A 322 -5.66 5.25 -37.22
N ALA A 323 -4.48 5.87 -37.37
CA ALA A 323 -3.41 5.34 -38.19
C ALA A 323 -2.54 4.30 -37.46
N MET A 324 -2.69 4.18 -36.14
CA MET A 324 -1.84 3.32 -35.30
C MET A 324 -2.66 2.13 -34.80
N LYS A 325 -2.69 1.05 -35.58
CA LYS A 325 -3.32 -0.20 -35.13
C LYS A 325 -2.46 -0.83 -34.04
N LYS A 326 -3.04 -1.01 -32.86
CA LYS A 326 -2.46 -1.67 -31.70
C LYS A 326 -3.28 -2.93 -31.39
N PRO A 327 -2.64 -4.03 -30.93
CA PRO A 327 -3.37 -5.23 -30.55
C PRO A 327 -4.31 -4.97 -29.37
N ASP A 328 -5.48 -5.61 -29.38
CA ASP A 328 -6.49 -5.47 -28.32
C ASP A 328 -5.93 -5.77 -26.92
N VAL A 329 -5.01 -6.75 -26.80
CA VAL A 329 -4.36 -7.09 -25.52
C VAL A 329 -3.60 -5.91 -24.91
N VAL A 330 -3.05 -5.01 -25.75
CA VAL A 330 -2.38 -3.80 -25.28
C VAL A 330 -3.39 -2.81 -24.71
N ASP A 331 -4.58 -2.74 -25.29
CA ASP A 331 -5.64 -1.85 -24.82
C ASP A 331 -6.25 -2.33 -23.51
N VAL A 332 -6.50 -3.64 -23.41
CA VAL A 332 -6.96 -4.28 -22.18
C VAL A 332 -5.93 -4.09 -21.06
N TYR A 333 -4.63 -4.31 -21.34
CA TYR A 333 -3.57 -4.09 -20.36
C TYR A 333 -3.48 -2.64 -19.90
N ASN A 334 -3.39 -1.68 -20.84
CA ASN A 334 -3.28 -0.25 -20.52
C ASN A 334 -4.51 0.28 -19.75
N GLY A 335 -5.69 -0.29 -19.99
CA GLY A 335 -6.91 0.06 -19.26
C GLY A 335 -6.94 -0.44 -17.82
N GLY A 336 -6.27 -1.56 -17.52
CA GLY A 336 -6.31 -2.21 -16.21
C GLY A 336 -5.07 -2.00 -15.32
N MET A 337 -3.91 -1.66 -15.90
CA MET A 337 -2.63 -1.65 -15.16
C MET A 337 -2.45 -0.49 -14.18
N ASN A 338 -3.13 0.64 -14.37
CA ASN A 338 -2.81 1.89 -13.67
C ASN A 338 -3.49 2.04 -12.29
N GLY A 339 -4.33 1.09 -11.86
CA GLY A 339 -5.13 1.25 -10.64
C GLY A 339 -4.28 1.45 -9.37
N VAL A 340 -3.18 0.71 -9.25
CA VAL A 340 -2.25 0.83 -8.11
C VAL A 340 -1.52 2.16 -8.14
N ASP A 341 -1.01 2.58 -9.30
CA ASP A 341 -0.29 3.86 -9.47
C ASP A 341 -1.18 5.06 -9.15
N VAL A 342 -2.45 5.03 -9.58
CA VAL A 342 -3.43 6.08 -9.27
C VAL A 342 -3.70 6.13 -7.76
N ASN A 343 -3.83 4.97 -7.10
CA ASN A 343 -3.99 4.93 -5.64
C ASN A 343 -2.74 5.44 -4.90
N ASP A 344 -1.54 5.09 -5.36
CA ASP A 344 -0.29 5.60 -4.80
C ASP A 344 -0.15 7.12 -5.00
N GLN A 345 -0.55 7.63 -6.17
CA GLN A 345 -0.65 9.06 -6.43
C GLN A 345 -1.59 9.75 -5.45
N TYR A 346 -2.80 9.21 -5.21
CA TYR A 346 -3.71 9.78 -4.22
C TYR A 346 -3.13 9.76 -2.81
N ARG A 347 -2.45 8.67 -2.43
CA ARG A 347 -1.75 8.56 -1.15
C ARG A 347 -0.62 9.58 -1.01
N SER A 348 0.09 9.89 -2.11
CA SER A 348 1.19 10.85 -2.10
C SER A 348 0.77 12.28 -1.77
N TYR A 349 -0.50 12.63 -1.97
CA TYR A 349 -1.02 13.95 -1.61
C TYR A 349 -1.22 14.12 -0.10
N TYR A 350 -1.46 13.02 0.62
CA TYR A 350 -1.72 13.00 2.05
C TYR A 350 -1.03 11.78 2.69
N PRO A 351 0.31 11.78 2.80
CA PRO A 351 1.03 10.63 3.32
C PRO A 351 0.68 10.41 4.80
N PRO A 352 0.16 9.22 5.18
CA PRO A 352 -0.26 8.99 6.55
C PRO A 352 0.94 8.89 7.50
N GLY A 353 0.77 9.45 8.70
CA GLY A 353 1.63 9.19 9.86
C GLY A 353 3.01 9.84 9.83
N THR A 354 3.94 9.25 10.57
CA THR A 354 5.29 9.77 10.84
C THR A 354 6.36 8.79 10.39
N THR A 355 7.58 9.27 10.17
CA THR A 355 8.72 8.39 9.89
C THR A 355 8.92 7.38 11.02
N SER A 356 9.04 6.09 10.68
CA SER A 356 9.18 5.02 11.66
C SER A 356 10.20 3.98 11.25
N ARG A 357 11.00 3.50 12.22
CA ARG A 357 11.91 2.36 11.99
C ARG A 357 11.18 1.02 11.88
N LYS A 358 9.88 0.97 12.25
CA LYS A 358 9.05 -0.24 12.07
C LYS A 358 8.40 -0.20 10.69
N TRP A 359 8.92 -0.99 9.75
CA TRP A 359 8.47 -1.02 8.34
C TRP A 359 6.94 -1.16 8.19
N TRP A 360 6.31 -1.97 9.03
CA TRP A 360 4.89 -2.30 8.90
C TRP A 360 3.95 -1.15 9.25
N LYS A 361 4.47 -0.10 9.90
CA LYS A 361 3.68 1.11 10.18
C LYS A 361 3.41 1.98 8.96
N TYR A 362 4.18 1.82 7.89
CA TYR A 362 3.88 2.46 6.61
C TYR A 362 2.71 1.80 5.87
N LEU A 363 2.20 0.68 6.41
CA LEU A 363 1.01 -0.02 5.91
C LEU A 363 -0.24 0.28 6.75
N LEU A 364 -0.12 1.13 7.77
CA LEU A 364 -1.19 1.71 8.58
C LEU A 364 -1.35 3.18 8.21
#